data_AF-B4NUA9-F1
#
_entry.id   AF-B4NUA9-F1
#
_cell.length_a   1.000
_cell.length_b   1.000
_cell.length_c   1.000
_cell.angle_alpha   90.00
_cell.angle_beta   90.00
_cell.angle_gamma   90.00
#
_symmetry.space_group_name_H-M   'P 1'
#
loop_
_entity.id
_entity.type
_entity.pdbx_description
1 polymer ?
#
loop_
_entity_poly.entity_id
_entity_poly.type
_entity_poly.pdbx_seq_one_letter_code
_entity_poly.pdbx_strand_id
1 'polypeptide(L)'
;MAVLGSLFLLFMLDMKTLNLTRLDGLLVEPTRDLAQLELWLQAGSDHRDEENPYVQWFLQRTEIPLSIVTYQENRYWMDDPFGRRNLVLVMSLDQLLTNRGAAAPIQKAGTFFYILADQDKDLSADEQLRLEGSCRLFWSQHKVYNRFFLTRDGVWIYDPFLL
;
A
#
# COMPACT_ATOMS: atom_id res chain seq x y z
N MET A 1 -9.58 0.06 45.73
CA MET A 1 -8.22 0.13 45.17
C MET A 1 -8.25 -0.50 43.78
N ALA A 2 -8.53 0.30 42.75
CA ALA A 2 -8.44 -0.12 41.35
C ALA A 2 -8.19 1.15 40.51
N VAL A 3 -6.94 1.62 40.52
CA VAL A 3 -6.44 2.67 39.63
C VAL A 3 -5.29 2.07 38.86
N LEU A 4 -5.60 1.24 37.88
CA LEU A 4 -4.64 0.59 36.98
C LEU A 4 -5.39 0.14 35.73
N GLY A 5 -6.00 1.09 35.03
CA GLY A 5 -6.76 0.81 33.80
C GLY A 5 -6.79 1.92 32.76
N SER A 6 -6.25 3.11 33.07
CA SER A 6 -6.39 4.28 32.19
C SER A 6 -5.08 4.91 31.73
N LEU A 7 -3.92 4.30 32.04
CA LEU A 7 -2.63 4.87 31.62
C LEU A 7 -2.11 4.33 30.27
N PHE A 8 -2.71 3.26 29.73
CA PHE A 8 -2.26 2.65 28.47
C PHE A 8 -2.88 3.29 27.21
N LEU A 9 -3.88 4.16 27.37
CA LEU A 9 -4.58 4.83 26.25
C LEU A 9 -4.02 6.21 25.90
N LEU A 10 -3.07 6.74 26.68
CA LEU A 10 -2.56 8.10 26.50
C LEU A 10 -1.18 8.20 25.84
N PHE A 11 -0.49 7.07 25.61
CA PHE A 11 0.85 7.05 24.98
C PHE A 11 0.85 6.70 23.47
N MET A 12 -0.32 6.42 22.88
CA MET A 12 -0.48 6.12 21.45
C MET A 12 -0.88 7.33 20.59
N LEU A 13 -0.73 8.55 21.13
CA LEU A 13 -1.14 9.79 20.45
C LEU A 13 -0.01 10.53 19.74
N ASP A 14 1.26 10.18 19.96
CA ASP A 14 2.37 11.08 19.62
C ASP A 14 3.21 10.67 18.39
N MET A 15 2.78 9.65 17.64
CA MET A 15 3.33 9.31 16.30
C MET A 15 2.24 9.17 15.22
N LYS A 16 0.95 9.28 15.59
CA LYS A 16 -0.23 9.00 14.75
C LYS A 16 -0.65 10.12 13.80
N THR A 17 0.02 11.27 13.84
CA THR A 17 -0.31 12.46 13.04
C THR A 17 0.63 12.60 11.85
N LEU A 18 0.94 11.50 11.15
CA LEU A 18 1.09 11.64 9.70
C LEU A 18 -0.28 12.10 9.21
N ASN A 19 -0.38 13.42 9.05
CA ASN A 19 -1.60 14.21 9.16
C ASN A 19 -2.74 13.54 8.38
N LEU A 20 -3.72 12.92 9.06
CA LEU A 20 -4.81 12.18 8.41
C LEU A 20 -5.51 13.04 7.34
N THR A 21 -5.58 14.35 7.59
CA THR A 21 -6.05 15.38 6.65
C THR A 21 -5.21 15.50 5.38
N ARG A 22 -3.89 15.30 5.47
CA ARG A 22 -2.99 15.23 4.31
C ARG A 22 -3.21 13.94 3.53
N LEU A 23 -3.42 12.82 4.23
CA LEU A 23 -3.76 11.54 3.58
C LEU A 23 -5.12 11.60 2.90
N ASP A 24 -6.10 12.31 3.48
CA ASP A 24 -7.39 12.57 2.83
C ASP A 24 -7.20 13.29 1.49
N GLY A 25 -6.38 14.35 1.47
CA GLY A 25 -6.08 15.07 0.23
C GLY A 25 -5.39 14.21 -0.84
N LEU A 26 -4.65 13.17 -0.45
CA LEU A 26 -3.91 12.29 -1.36
C LEU A 26 -4.71 11.07 -1.83
N LEU A 27 -5.58 10.54 -0.98
CA LEU A 27 -6.22 9.23 -1.19
C LEU A 27 -7.73 9.31 -1.41
N VAL A 28 -8.42 10.40 -1.07
CA VAL A 28 -9.87 10.51 -1.29
C VAL A 28 -10.24 10.36 -2.76
N GLU A 29 -9.54 11.07 -3.66
CA GLU A 29 -9.83 10.99 -5.10
C GLU A 29 -9.62 9.58 -5.68
N PRO A 30 -8.44 8.94 -5.55
CA PRO A 30 -8.23 7.61 -6.13
C PRO A 30 -9.06 6.50 -5.48
N THR A 31 -9.68 6.76 -4.33
CA THR A 31 -10.53 5.79 -3.63
C THR A 31 -12.03 6.03 -3.78
N ARG A 32 -12.46 7.21 -4.27
CA ARG A 32 -13.86 7.67 -4.25
C ARG A 32 -14.86 6.67 -4.86
N ASP A 33 -14.51 6.12 -6.01
CA ASP A 33 -15.43 5.29 -6.82
C ASP A 33 -15.14 3.78 -6.70
N LEU A 34 -14.32 3.38 -5.73
CA LEU A 34 -13.99 1.98 -5.54
C LEU A 34 -15.17 1.24 -4.88
N ALA A 35 -15.74 0.26 -5.58
CA ALA A 35 -16.85 -0.54 -5.07
C ALA A 35 -16.47 -1.42 -3.86
N GLN A 36 -15.22 -1.85 -3.79
CA GLN A 36 -14.65 -2.65 -2.71
C GLN A 36 -13.13 -2.52 -2.74
N LEU A 37 -12.50 -2.66 -1.56
CA LEU A 37 -11.07 -2.72 -1.37
C LEU A 37 -10.69 -4.00 -0.59
N GLU A 38 -9.59 -4.63 -0.97
CA GLU A 38 -8.95 -5.67 -0.16
C GLU A 38 -7.61 -5.19 0.38
N LEU A 39 -7.47 -5.22 1.71
CA LEU A 39 -6.24 -4.94 2.40
C LEU A 39 -5.50 -6.24 2.69
N TRP A 40 -4.33 -6.39 2.07
CA TRP A 40 -3.47 -7.54 2.16
C TRP A 40 -2.29 -7.24 3.08
N LEU A 41 -2.28 -7.89 4.25
CA LEU A 41 -1.23 -7.77 5.27
C LEU A 41 -0.28 -8.97 5.18
N GLN A 42 1.01 -8.73 5.35
CA GLN A 42 2.01 -9.79 5.22
C GLN A 42 2.08 -10.61 6.52
N ALA A 43 1.73 -11.90 6.44
CA ALA A 43 1.76 -12.81 7.57
C ALA A 43 3.22 -13.13 7.98
N GLY A 44 3.51 -13.00 9.28
CA GLY A 44 4.84 -13.27 9.83
C GLY A 44 5.89 -12.22 9.47
N SER A 45 5.45 -11.04 9.01
CA SER A 45 6.27 -9.86 8.85
C SER A 45 6.80 -9.39 10.22
N ASP A 46 8.09 -9.06 10.30
CA ASP A 46 8.65 -8.31 11.44
C ASP A 46 8.14 -6.86 11.45
N HIS A 47 7.60 -6.40 10.32
CA HIS A 47 6.94 -5.11 10.20
C HIS A 47 5.54 -5.28 10.77
N ARG A 48 5.24 -4.50 11.81
CA ARG A 48 3.90 -4.42 12.39
C ARG A 48 3.01 -3.67 11.42
N ASP A 49 2.59 -4.34 10.35
CA ASP A 49 1.83 -3.76 9.24
C ASP A 49 0.58 -3.02 9.77
N GLU A 50 -0.04 -3.54 10.83
CA GLU A 50 -1.17 -2.93 11.50
C GLU A 50 -0.86 -1.58 12.15
N GLU A 51 0.39 -1.30 12.51
CA GLU A 51 0.83 -0.02 13.07
C GLU A 51 1.10 1.03 11.96
N ASN A 52 1.12 0.64 10.68
CA ASN A 52 1.39 1.54 9.58
C ASN A 52 0.28 2.61 9.43
N PRO A 53 0.61 3.91 9.33
CA PRO A 53 -0.38 4.98 9.21
C PRO A 53 -1.33 4.84 8.01
N TYR A 54 -0.85 4.33 6.87
CA TYR A 54 -1.69 4.08 5.70
C TYR A 54 -2.66 2.93 5.95
N VAL A 55 -2.21 1.86 6.61
CA VAL A 55 -3.08 0.76 7.02
C VAL A 55 -4.17 1.27 7.96
N GLN A 56 -3.80 2.05 8.97
CA GLN A 56 -4.75 2.70 9.87
C GLN A 56 -5.73 3.61 9.13
N TRP A 57 -5.27 4.37 8.13
CA TRP A 57 -6.12 5.22 7.31
C TRP A 57 -7.17 4.42 6.53
N PHE A 58 -6.78 3.30 5.90
CA PHE A 58 -7.72 2.43 5.17
C PHE A 58 -8.71 1.74 6.11
N LEU A 59 -8.26 1.27 7.29
CA LEU A 59 -9.13 0.65 8.29
C LEU A 59 -10.20 1.60 8.85
N GLN A 60 -9.94 2.90 8.86
CA GLN A 60 -10.87 3.91 9.36
C GLN A 60 -11.91 4.36 8.32
N ARG A 61 -11.80 3.94 7.04
CA ARG A 61 -12.76 4.31 5.99
C ARG A 61 -14.04 3.51 6.11
N THR A 62 -15.16 4.20 6.33
CA THR A 62 -16.49 3.58 6.39
C THR A 62 -17.24 3.60 5.05
N GLU A 63 -16.75 4.39 4.09
CA GLU A 63 -17.43 4.65 2.81
C GLU A 63 -17.15 3.57 1.76
N ILE A 64 -16.08 2.80 1.94
CA ILE A 64 -15.63 1.77 1.00
C ILE A 64 -15.65 0.43 1.74
N PRO A 65 -16.38 -0.58 1.24
CA PRO A 65 -16.33 -1.93 1.80
C PRO A 65 -14.89 -2.46 1.80
N LEU A 66 -14.39 -2.80 2.99
CA LEU A 66 -13.02 -3.28 3.19
C LEU A 66 -13.04 -4.76 3.59
N SER A 67 -12.26 -5.58 2.89
CA SER A 67 -11.94 -6.95 3.30
C SER A 67 -10.47 -7.04 3.69
N ILE A 68 -10.16 -7.72 4.79
CA ILE A 68 -8.79 -7.89 5.27
C ILE A 68 -8.35 -9.32 5.00
N VAL A 69 -7.22 -9.46 4.33
CA VAL A 69 -6.62 -10.75 3.96
C VAL A 69 -5.18 -10.76 4.47
N THR A 70 -4.72 -11.90 4.95
CA THR A 70 -3.31 -12.12 5.25
C THR A 70 -2.68 -12.99 4.18
N TYR A 71 -1.45 -12.70 3.81
CA TYR A 71 -0.73 -13.48 2.80
C TYR A 71 0.70 -13.78 3.21
N GLN A 72 1.26 -14.87 2.70
CA GLN A 72 2.68 -15.15 2.79
C GLN A 72 3.28 -14.96 1.40
N GLU A 73 4.33 -14.16 1.31
CA GLU A 73 5.09 -14.02 0.07
C GLU A 73 5.66 -15.38 -0.31
N ASN A 74 5.29 -15.87 -1.49
CA ASN A 74 5.79 -17.13 -2.01
C ASN A 74 6.32 -16.89 -3.42
N ARG A 75 7.47 -17.46 -3.76
CA ARG A 75 8.10 -17.27 -5.08
C ARG A 75 7.30 -17.89 -6.24
N TYR A 76 6.26 -18.66 -5.93
CA TYR A 76 5.50 -19.50 -6.87
C TYR A 76 4.04 -19.08 -7.04
N TRP A 77 3.77 -17.78 -7.11
CA TRP A 77 2.45 -17.30 -7.52
C TRP A 77 2.32 -17.54 -9.03
N MET A 78 1.86 -18.74 -9.39
CA MET A 78 1.70 -19.17 -10.79
C MET A 78 0.41 -18.64 -11.40
N ASP A 79 -0.62 -18.44 -10.57
CA ASP A 79 -1.89 -17.81 -10.93
C ASP A 79 -1.98 -16.45 -10.25
N ASP A 80 -2.62 -15.49 -10.91
CA ASP A 80 -2.96 -14.19 -10.33
C ASP A 80 -4.11 -14.37 -9.32
N PRO A 81 -3.85 -14.33 -8.00
CA PRO A 81 -4.88 -14.61 -7.01
C PRO A 81 -5.79 -13.40 -6.77
N PHE A 82 -5.47 -12.25 -7.36
CA PHE A 82 -6.13 -11.00 -7.04
C PHE A 82 -7.38 -10.74 -7.86
N GLY A 83 -7.52 -11.34 -9.04
CA GLY A 83 -8.68 -11.07 -9.89
C GLY A 83 -8.82 -9.58 -10.23
N ARG A 84 -10.04 -9.14 -10.55
CA ARG A 84 -10.35 -7.73 -10.89
C ARG A 84 -10.54 -6.83 -9.66
N ARG A 85 -9.85 -7.13 -8.56
CA ARG A 85 -10.05 -6.47 -7.28
C ARG A 85 -9.19 -5.21 -7.17
N ASN A 86 -9.62 -4.27 -6.33
CA ASN A 86 -8.79 -3.16 -5.90
C ASN A 86 -8.06 -3.57 -4.63
N LEU A 87 -6.75 -3.33 -4.58
CA LEU A 87 -5.90 -3.88 -3.55
C LEU A 87 -5.13 -2.77 -2.83
N VAL A 88 -4.97 -2.96 -1.53
CA VAL A 88 -3.93 -2.33 -0.73
C VAL A 88 -2.99 -3.43 -0.28
N LEU A 89 -1.72 -3.34 -0.62
CA LEU A 89 -0.72 -4.33 -0.24
C LEU A 89 0.38 -3.67 0.59
N VAL A 90 0.73 -4.27 1.71
CA VAL A 90 1.91 -3.89 2.50
C VAL A 90 3.06 -4.78 2.09
N MET A 91 4.14 -4.19 1.56
CA MET A 91 5.32 -4.95 1.09
C MET A 91 6.58 -4.09 1.10
N SER A 92 7.75 -4.72 1.02
CA SER A 92 9.02 -4.00 0.91
C SER A 92 9.26 -3.43 -0.48
N LEU A 93 10.07 -2.38 -0.60
CA LEU A 93 10.46 -1.85 -1.91
C LEU A 93 11.16 -2.92 -2.76
N ASP A 94 12.04 -3.73 -2.16
CA ASP A 94 12.74 -4.78 -2.90
C ASP A 94 11.78 -5.84 -3.45
N GLN A 95 10.78 -6.26 -2.67
CA GLN A 95 9.71 -7.15 -3.16
C GLN A 95 9.00 -6.53 -4.36
N LEU A 96 8.66 -5.24 -4.25
CA LEU A 96 7.97 -4.50 -5.29
C LEU A 96 8.78 -4.40 -6.59
N LEU A 97 10.09 -4.19 -6.49
CA LEU A 97 11.00 -4.11 -7.62
C LEU A 97 11.22 -5.46 -8.32
N THR A 98 10.97 -6.59 -7.65
CA THR A 98 11.09 -7.90 -8.29
C THR A 98 10.08 -8.14 -9.40
N ASN A 99 8.95 -7.40 -9.38
CA ASN A 99 7.88 -7.56 -10.36
C ASN A 99 7.35 -9.00 -10.42
N ARG A 100 7.22 -9.65 -9.26
CA ARG A 100 6.70 -11.02 -9.11
C ARG A 100 5.68 -11.10 -7.97
N GLY A 101 4.86 -12.14 -8.00
CA GLY A 101 3.90 -12.43 -6.94
C GLY A 101 2.97 -11.25 -6.65
N ALA A 102 2.89 -10.86 -5.38
CA ALA A 102 2.03 -9.79 -4.93
C ALA A 102 2.37 -8.41 -5.53
N ALA A 103 3.63 -8.20 -5.93
CA ALA A 103 4.10 -6.97 -6.57
C ALA A 103 3.66 -6.83 -8.03
N ALA A 104 3.08 -7.87 -8.61
CA ALA A 104 2.90 -8.03 -10.05
C ALA A 104 1.48 -8.42 -10.51
N PRO A 105 0.40 -7.82 -9.97
CA PRO A 105 -0.93 -8.06 -10.53
C PRO A 105 -0.96 -7.56 -11.98
N ILE A 106 -1.15 -8.49 -12.91
CA ILE A 106 -1.16 -8.23 -14.36
C ILE A 106 -2.54 -7.80 -14.88
N GLN A 107 -3.50 -7.55 -13.98
CA GLN A 107 -4.86 -7.16 -14.35
C GLN A 107 -4.95 -5.68 -14.68
N LYS A 108 -5.61 -5.40 -15.81
CA LYS A 108 -5.77 -4.05 -16.35
C LYS A 108 -6.82 -3.19 -15.65
N ALA A 109 -7.63 -3.76 -14.75
CA ALA A 109 -8.85 -3.12 -14.25
C ALA A 109 -8.86 -2.81 -12.74
N GLY A 110 -7.84 -3.23 -11.99
CA GLY A 110 -7.73 -2.95 -10.56
C GLY A 110 -7.01 -1.63 -10.27
N THR A 111 -7.35 -1.02 -9.14
CA THR A 111 -6.55 0.04 -8.51
C THR A 111 -5.67 -0.57 -7.44
N PHE A 112 -4.36 -0.29 -7.49
CA PHE A 112 -3.37 -0.93 -6.61
C PHE A 112 -2.66 0.13 -5.76
N PHE A 113 -2.77 0.01 -4.44
CA PHE A 113 -2.04 0.82 -3.47
C PHE A 113 -0.95 -0.05 -2.83
N TYR A 114 0.30 0.34 -2.95
CA TYR A 114 1.45 -0.35 -2.36
C TYR A 114 1.98 0.48 -1.19
N ILE A 115 1.79 -0.01 0.03
CA ILE A 115 2.36 0.56 1.25
C ILE A 115 3.77 0.00 1.40
N LEU A 116 4.78 0.87 1.33
CA LEU A 116 6.17 0.46 1.50
C LEU A 116 6.49 0.26 2.99
N ALA A 117 6.61 -1.00 3.39
CA ALA A 117 6.74 -1.39 4.80
C ALA A 117 8.12 -1.07 5.41
N ASP A 118 9.15 -1.04 4.57
CA ASP A 118 10.56 -0.90 4.93
C ASP A 118 11.10 0.53 4.74
N GLN A 119 10.24 1.48 4.37
CA GLN A 119 10.66 2.85 4.06
C GLN A 119 10.58 3.75 5.29
N ASP A 120 11.70 3.79 6.03
CA ASP A 120 11.96 4.78 7.07
C ASP A 120 12.29 6.17 6.50
N LYS A 121 12.47 6.33 5.20
CA LYS A 121 12.74 7.62 4.54
C LYS A 121 11.90 7.69 3.27
N ASP A 122 11.85 8.86 2.64
CA ASP A 122 11.32 8.90 1.28
C ASP A 122 12.31 8.24 0.31
N LEU A 123 11.79 7.81 -0.84
CA LEU A 123 12.58 7.12 -1.86
C LEU A 123 13.74 8.02 -2.32
N SER A 124 14.97 7.49 -2.24
CA SER A 124 16.13 8.12 -2.86
C SER A 124 15.96 8.22 -4.39
N ALA A 125 16.73 9.10 -5.03
CA ALA A 125 16.69 9.26 -6.49
C ALA A 125 16.96 7.93 -7.22
N ASP A 126 17.87 7.11 -6.72
CA ASP A 126 18.17 5.80 -7.30
C ASP A 126 17.02 4.81 -7.13
N GLU A 127 16.35 4.81 -5.98
CA GLU A 127 15.16 3.98 -5.73
C GLU A 127 13.98 4.41 -6.60
N GLN A 128 13.75 5.73 -6.75
CA GLN A 128 12.75 6.27 -7.66
C GLN A 128 13.03 5.86 -9.11
N LEU A 129 14.28 5.95 -9.57
CA LEU A 129 14.66 5.53 -10.92
C LEU A 129 14.42 4.03 -11.15
N ARG A 130 14.78 3.18 -10.17
CA ARG A 130 14.53 1.73 -10.23
C ARG A 130 13.03 1.43 -10.26
N LEU A 131 12.25 2.14 -9.45
CA LEU A 131 10.81 2.00 -9.38
C LEU A 131 10.13 2.45 -10.70
N GLU A 132 10.59 3.55 -11.28
CA GLU A 132 10.13 4.04 -12.58
C GLU A 132 10.43 3.01 -13.68
N GLY A 133 11.65 2.49 -13.74
CA GLY A 133 12.03 1.43 -14.69
C GLY A 133 11.15 0.18 -14.56
N SER A 134 10.85 -0.21 -13.32
CA SER A 134 9.93 -1.30 -13.01
C SER A 134 8.50 -1.02 -13.52
N CYS A 135 7.97 0.17 -13.26
CA CYS A 135 6.63 0.57 -13.70
C CYS A 135 6.54 0.68 -15.23
N ARG A 136 7.57 1.22 -15.88
CA ARG A 136 7.68 1.32 -17.34
C ARG A 136 7.63 -0.06 -18.00
N LEU A 137 8.35 -1.04 -17.45
CA LEU A 137 8.31 -2.42 -17.93
C LEU A 137 6.87 -2.97 -17.83
N PHE A 138 6.24 -2.81 -16.66
CA PHE A 138 4.86 -3.25 -16.40
C PHE A 138 3.84 -2.62 -17.36
N TRP A 139 3.93 -1.31 -17.56
CA TRP A 139 3.10 -0.60 -18.52
C TRP A 139 3.29 -1.12 -19.94
N SER A 140 4.55 -1.32 -20.36
CA SER A 140 4.87 -1.76 -21.72
C SER A 140 4.32 -3.16 -22.03
N GLN A 141 4.36 -4.07 -21.06
CA GLN A 141 3.96 -5.47 -21.20
C GLN A 141 2.48 -5.70 -20.93
N HIS A 142 1.94 -5.08 -19.87
CA HIS A 142 0.63 -5.43 -19.32
C HIS A 142 -0.38 -4.28 -19.34
N LYS A 143 0.04 -3.06 -19.68
CA LYS A 143 -0.82 -1.85 -19.70
C LYS A 143 -1.46 -1.55 -18.33
N VAL A 144 -0.74 -1.84 -17.25
CA VAL A 144 -1.13 -1.52 -15.87
C VAL A 144 -0.55 -0.14 -15.52
N TYR A 145 -1.38 0.79 -15.07
CA TYR A 145 -0.97 2.16 -14.72
C TYR A 145 -1.63 2.72 -13.44
N ASN A 146 -2.70 2.12 -12.93
CA ASN A 146 -3.36 2.53 -11.67
C ASN A 146 -2.61 2.00 -10.44
N ARG A 147 -1.33 2.36 -10.31
CA ARG A 147 -0.45 1.95 -9.20
C ARG A 147 -0.06 3.17 -8.39
N PHE A 148 -0.42 3.17 -7.12
CA PHE A 148 -0.13 4.21 -6.14
C PHE A 148 0.87 3.65 -5.15
N PHE A 149 2.00 4.33 -4.95
CA PHE A 149 3.05 3.90 -4.04
C PHE A 149 3.05 4.83 -2.83
N LEU A 150 2.66 4.29 -1.69
CA LEU A 150 2.49 5.01 -0.44
C LEU A 150 3.82 4.96 0.31
N THR A 151 4.59 6.05 0.20
CA THR A 151 5.92 6.23 0.81
C THR A 151 5.80 6.98 2.14
N ARG A 152 6.89 7.14 2.87
CA ARG A 152 6.89 7.88 4.14
C ARG A 152 6.32 9.31 4.00
N ASP A 153 6.70 10.01 2.94
CA ASP A 153 6.41 11.45 2.81
C ASP A 153 5.28 11.78 1.83
N GLY A 154 4.69 10.77 1.17
CA GLY A 154 3.49 10.97 0.35
C GLY A 154 3.14 9.79 -0.55
N VAL A 155 2.45 10.12 -1.64
CA VAL A 155 2.05 9.14 -2.66
C VAL A 155 2.84 9.43 -3.93
N TRP A 156 3.61 8.44 -4.38
CA TRP A 156 4.27 8.46 -5.68
C TRP A 156 3.40 7.72 -6.69
N ILE A 157 3.28 8.28 -7.90
CA ILE A 157 2.47 7.74 -8.99
C ILE A 157 3.32 7.76 -10.25
N TYR A 158 3.35 6.64 -10.96
CA TYR A 158 3.97 6.57 -12.28
C TYR A 158 2.97 7.00 -13.36
N ASP A 159 3.29 8.06 -14.10
CA ASP A 159 2.53 8.49 -15.27
C ASP A 159 3.25 8.04 -16.56
N PRO A 160 2.70 7.08 -17.33
CA PRO A 160 3.32 6.62 -18.57
C PRO A 160 3.19 7.62 -19.74
N PHE A 161 2.44 8.72 -19.60
CA PHE A 161 2.16 9.69 -20.66
C PHE A 161 2.95 11.00 -20.52
N LEU A 162 3.54 11.26 -19.34
CA LEU A 162 4.47 12.35 -19.14
C LEU A 162 5.84 11.97 -19.76
N LEU A 163 6.05 12.40 -21.00
CA LEU A 163 7.33 12.39 -21.73
C LEU A 163 7.62 13.79 -22.28
#